data_AF-A0A9P4K420-F1
#
_entry.id   AF-A0A9P4K420-F1
#
_cell.length_a   1.000
_cell.length_b   1.000
_cell.length_c   1.000
_cell.angle_alpha   90.00
_cell.angle_beta   90.00
_cell.angle_gamma   90.00
#
_symmetry.space_group_name_H-M   'P 1'
#
loop_
_entity.id
_entity.type
_entity.pdbx_description
1 polymer ?
#
loop_
_entity_poly.entity_id
_entity_poly.type
_entity_poly.pdbx_seq_one_letter_code
_entity_poly.pdbx_strand_id
1 'polypeptide(L)'
;PHSSHEHGRPTGFLGRRSSRKVVPGLPRPLTFKRQNSERREKLLPVPVDSQQRRAASADRRSSNAVKRAISPPPASAPSLSAPDILSPHPSELQQKPTIGGAPDSNIPAGSKQIDFQMEHLTPNNPPIASLAADSYFERDSVRSTSDVDEVLFQEELEAKWILNLSMHFRDMSDREKFFITYAEEPNKWRRVTVSCDYRQLTPESLEADLKSLHYQRDKSARIYEAIRDSLPDIQFYDTVTNLKLQTADGRLHVHVTEDVNEIIPYPSISAVAHLNCQTFTESAVLFDSHISGFVYKVSVNGKIYIKKEIPGPDSVEEFLYEINALHSLRGSKSVINFEGIVVDDNFKSITGLLISYAEQGALVDIIFDFNDTNELQWPRRVKWAREIVQGLSEIHEAGFVQGDFTLSNIVIDRNDEAKIIDINRRGCPVGWEPPELARLIQSSQRISLYIGVKSDVFQLGMVLWALAMKEDEPERQERPLTLDTLSVPSWYKTIVTRCLSDLPRDRPAAADILPLFP
;
A
#
# COMPACT_ATOMS: atom_id res chain seq x y z
N PRO A 1 -5.04 -72.79 36.22
CA PRO A 1 -6.34 -73.39 35.84
C PRO A 1 -7.11 -72.47 34.87
N HIS A 2 -7.12 -72.88 33.60
CA HIS A 2 -7.93 -72.46 32.44
C HIS A 2 -7.96 -70.97 32.02
N SER A 3 -7.40 -70.50 30.89
CA SER A 3 -7.38 -70.92 29.46
C SER A 3 -8.65 -70.57 28.66
N SER A 4 -8.53 -69.60 27.74
CA SER A 4 -8.97 -69.72 26.32
C SER A 4 -8.57 -68.50 25.47
N HIS A 5 -7.70 -68.73 24.47
CA HIS A 5 -7.54 -67.98 23.21
C HIS A 5 -8.80 -68.16 22.33
N GLU A 6 -9.15 -67.43 21.26
CA GLU A 6 -8.49 -67.05 19.98
C GLU A 6 -9.39 -66.00 19.25
N HIS A 7 -8.93 -64.89 18.67
CA HIS A 7 -8.45 -64.59 17.29
C HIS A 7 -9.37 -63.61 16.50
N GLY A 8 -8.75 -62.64 15.80
CA GLY A 8 -9.35 -61.88 14.68
C GLY A 8 -9.20 -60.35 14.68
N ARG A 9 -8.18 -59.80 13.99
CA ARG A 9 -7.98 -58.38 13.60
C ARG A 9 -8.60 -58.13 12.19
N PRO A 10 -8.53 -56.91 11.55
CA PRO A 10 -8.82 -55.53 12.01
C PRO A 10 -9.51 -54.62 10.93
N THR A 11 -10.14 -53.51 11.32
CA THR A 11 -10.37 -52.27 10.50
C THR A 11 -10.71 -51.14 11.50
N GLY A 12 -10.34 -49.86 11.43
CA GLY A 12 -9.71 -48.95 10.47
C GLY A 12 -10.20 -47.51 10.80
N PHE A 13 -9.43 -46.46 10.44
CA PHE A 13 -9.64 -45.00 10.60
C PHE A 13 -9.02 -44.35 11.87
N LEU A 14 -7.75 -43.90 11.86
CA LEU A 14 -7.16 -42.67 11.25
C LEU A 14 -7.74 -41.39 11.87
N GLY A 15 -7.00 -40.46 12.49
CA GLY A 15 -5.58 -40.14 12.46
C GLY A 15 -5.42 -38.62 12.35
N ARG A 16 -5.72 -37.87 13.42
CA ARG A 16 -5.63 -36.40 13.49
C ARG A 16 -4.14 -35.99 13.43
N ARG A 17 -3.72 -35.32 12.36
CA ARG A 17 -2.35 -34.80 12.17
C ARG A 17 -2.15 -33.54 13.01
N SER A 18 -1.15 -33.54 13.88
CA SER A 18 -0.61 -32.38 14.57
C SER A 18 0.34 -31.59 13.65
N SER A 19 0.05 -30.31 13.40
CA SER A 19 0.96 -29.36 12.74
C SER A 19 2.23 -29.17 13.61
N ARG A 20 3.39 -29.03 12.97
CA ARG A 20 4.67 -28.85 13.66
C ARG A 20 4.82 -27.40 14.10
N LYS A 21 4.94 -27.16 15.42
CA LYS A 21 5.17 -25.84 16.02
C LYS A 21 6.38 -25.13 15.39
N VAL A 22 6.16 -23.91 14.91
CA VAL A 22 7.20 -22.91 14.61
C VAL A 22 7.86 -22.52 15.93
N VAL A 23 9.16 -22.21 15.90
CA VAL A 23 9.93 -21.89 17.11
C VAL A 23 10.25 -20.39 17.11
N PRO A 24 9.64 -19.58 17.99
CA PRO A 24 10.05 -18.20 18.22
C PRO A 24 11.46 -18.18 18.86
N GLY A 25 12.42 -17.52 18.21
CA GLY A 25 13.76 -17.37 18.76
C GLY A 25 13.81 -16.23 19.79
N LEU A 26 14.19 -16.52 21.03
CA LEU A 26 14.38 -15.50 22.08
C LEU A 26 15.54 -14.55 21.75
N PRO A 27 15.42 -13.23 22.04
CA PRO A 27 16.47 -12.25 21.80
C PRO A 27 17.69 -12.53 22.71
N ARG A 28 18.87 -12.70 22.11
CA ARG A 28 20.14 -12.78 22.86
C ARG A 28 20.85 -11.42 22.80
N PRO A 29 21.28 -10.83 23.94
CA PRO A 29 22.09 -9.62 23.92
C PRO A 29 23.47 -9.90 23.29
N LEU A 30 23.94 -8.97 22.45
CA LEU A 30 25.25 -9.03 21.80
C LEU A 30 26.35 -8.84 22.85
N THR A 31 27.31 -9.78 22.93
CA THR A 31 28.48 -9.62 23.79
C THR A 31 29.61 -8.91 23.05
N PHE A 32 30.33 -8.03 23.74
CA PHE A 32 31.49 -7.27 23.22
C PHE A 32 32.58 -8.13 22.56
N LYS A 33 32.66 -9.43 22.91
CA LYS A 33 33.59 -10.38 22.28
C LYS A 33 33.22 -10.69 20.81
N ARG A 34 31.94 -10.64 20.43
CA ARG A 34 31.47 -10.94 19.06
C ARG A 34 31.61 -9.76 18.10
N GLN A 35 31.49 -8.52 18.59
CA GLN A 35 31.76 -7.31 17.79
C GLN A 35 33.23 -7.20 17.35
N ASN A 36 34.18 -7.67 18.16
CA ASN A 36 35.61 -7.60 17.82
C ASN A 36 36.09 -8.73 16.89
N SER A 37 35.38 -9.87 16.83
CA SER A 37 35.74 -10.99 15.94
C SER A 37 35.32 -10.80 14.49
N GLU A 38 34.50 -9.80 14.18
CA GLU A 38 33.97 -9.51 12.84
C GLU A 38 34.76 -8.41 12.09
N ARG A 39 35.83 -7.87 12.69
CA ARG A 39 36.78 -7.00 11.97
C ARG A 39 37.56 -7.82 10.93
N ARG A 40 37.36 -7.50 9.64
CA ARG A 40 37.91 -8.16 8.44
C ARG A 40 39.43 -8.38 8.39
N GLU A 41 40.19 -7.84 9.34
CA GLU A 41 41.66 -7.84 9.35
C GLU A 41 42.28 -9.04 10.08
N LYS A 42 41.48 -9.93 10.69
CA LYS A 42 41.99 -11.06 11.50
C LYS A 42 41.43 -12.46 11.15
N LEU A 43 40.84 -12.62 9.96
CA LEU A 43 40.34 -13.93 9.53
C LEU A 43 41.39 -14.65 8.66
N LEU A 44 42.01 -15.70 9.19
CA LEU A 44 42.76 -16.69 8.41
C LEU A 44 41.82 -17.87 8.04
N PRO A 45 42.01 -18.52 6.88
CA PRO A 45 41.23 -19.69 6.49
C PRO A 45 41.43 -20.85 7.48
N VAL A 46 40.33 -21.42 7.98
CA VAL A 46 40.35 -22.59 8.85
C VAL A 46 40.50 -23.85 7.99
N PRO A 47 41.48 -24.74 8.24
CA PRO A 47 41.58 -26.03 7.55
C PRO A 47 40.44 -26.96 7.97
N VAL A 48 39.89 -27.69 7.01
CA VAL A 48 38.83 -28.68 7.23
C VAL A 48 39.44 -29.92 7.86
N ASP A 49 39.10 -30.21 9.12
CA ASP A 49 39.40 -31.50 9.75
C ASP A 49 38.12 -32.34 9.92
N SER A 50 38.29 -33.61 9.61
CA SER A 50 37.29 -34.66 9.59
C SER A 50 37.13 -35.25 10.99
N GLN A 51 36.16 -34.75 11.76
CA GLN A 51 35.39 -35.51 12.77
C GLN A 51 34.50 -34.60 13.61
N GLN A 52 33.23 -34.42 13.21
CA GLN A 52 32.17 -34.15 14.18
C GLN A 52 30.97 -35.07 13.89
N ARG A 53 30.58 -35.78 14.94
CA ARG A 53 29.76 -37.00 14.92
C ARG A 53 28.31 -36.68 14.54
N ARG A 54 27.79 -37.43 13.58
CA ARG A 54 26.37 -37.49 13.20
C ARG A 54 25.53 -37.99 14.37
N ALA A 55 24.43 -37.28 14.66
CA ALA A 55 23.22 -37.91 15.20
C ALA A 55 22.36 -38.39 14.03
N ALA A 56 21.81 -39.59 14.16
CA ALA A 56 21.29 -40.40 13.07
C ALA A 56 20.01 -39.83 12.42
N SER A 57 19.99 -39.95 11.08
CA SER A 57 18.84 -39.75 10.20
C SER A 57 17.71 -40.72 10.51
N ALA A 58 16.48 -40.23 10.47
CA ALA A 58 15.30 -41.08 10.23
C ALA A 58 14.58 -40.54 8.99
N ASP A 59 14.57 -41.38 7.96
CA ASP A 59 14.01 -41.11 6.64
C ASP A 59 12.55 -40.65 6.70
N ARG A 60 12.23 -39.57 5.97
CA ARG A 60 10.85 -39.19 5.67
C ARG A 60 10.39 -39.95 4.44
N ARG A 61 9.47 -40.90 4.63
CA ARG A 61 8.57 -41.35 3.57
C ARG A 61 7.58 -40.24 3.23
N SER A 62 7.41 -40.06 1.92
CA SER A 62 6.48 -39.17 1.24
C SER A 62 5.06 -39.19 1.83
N SER A 63 4.48 -38.00 1.98
CA SER A 63 3.05 -37.86 2.27
C SER A 63 2.43 -36.73 1.44
N ASN A 64 1.64 -37.16 0.45
CA ASN A 64 0.53 -36.52 -0.27
C ASN A 64 0.52 -35.00 -0.40
N ALA A 65 0.69 -34.58 -1.66
CA ALA A 65 0.42 -33.26 -2.19
C ALA A 65 -1.03 -32.81 -1.89
N VAL A 66 -1.18 -31.89 -0.94
CA VAL A 66 -2.24 -30.90 -1.01
C VAL A 66 -1.83 -29.95 -2.15
N LYS A 67 -2.72 -29.70 -3.10
CA LYS A 67 -2.45 -28.88 -4.28
C LYS A 67 -1.90 -27.52 -3.82
N ARG A 68 -0.63 -27.25 -4.11
CA ARG A 68 0.00 -25.94 -3.89
C ARG A 68 -0.72 -24.95 -4.80
N ALA A 69 -1.48 -24.02 -4.23
CA ALA A 69 -2.11 -22.94 -4.98
C ALA A 69 -1.01 -22.03 -5.54
N ILE A 70 -1.00 -21.86 -6.86
CA ILE A 70 -0.12 -20.95 -7.60
C ILE A 70 -0.98 -19.73 -7.91
N SER A 71 -0.46 -18.51 -7.71
CA SER A 71 -1.14 -17.30 -8.16
C SER A 71 -1.42 -17.41 -9.67
N PRO A 72 -2.63 -17.08 -10.15
CA PRO A 72 -2.89 -17.07 -11.59
C PRO A 72 -1.89 -16.11 -12.28
N PRO A 73 -1.34 -16.49 -13.45
CA PRO A 73 -0.44 -15.61 -14.18
C PRO A 73 -1.17 -14.32 -14.58
N PRO A 74 -0.47 -13.17 -14.69
CA PRO A 74 -1.08 -11.92 -15.15
C PRO A 74 -1.69 -12.11 -16.54
N ALA A 75 -2.95 -11.70 -16.71
CA ALA A 75 -3.66 -11.82 -17.98
C ALA A 75 -3.07 -10.87 -19.03
N SER A 76 -2.47 -11.41 -20.08
CA SER A 76 -2.13 -10.64 -21.28
C SER A 76 -3.37 -10.60 -22.19
N ALA A 77 -4.06 -9.46 -22.24
CA ALA A 77 -5.13 -9.25 -23.21
C ALA A 77 -4.52 -9.00 -24.61
N PRO A 78 -4.91 -9.74 -25.66
CA PRO A 78 -4.43 -9.50 -27.02
C PRO A 78 -5.24 -8.35 -27.66
N SER A 79 -4.60 -7.23 -28.00
CA SER A 79 -5.23 -6.22 -28.86
C SER A 79 -5.34 -6.76 -30.29
N LEU A 80 -6.56 -6.92 -30.79
CA LEU A 80 -6.85 -7.23 -32.18
C LEU A 80 -6.74 -5.95 -33.03
N SER A 81 -5.66 -5.80 -33.79
CA SER A 81 -5.63 -5.32 -35.19
C SER A 81 -4.18 -5.29 -35.73
N ALA A 82 -3.92 -6.15 -36.72
CA ALA A 82 -2.64 -6.48 -37.39
C ALA A 82 -2.37 -5.55 -38.63
N PRO A 83 -1.31 -5.70 -39.48
CA PRO A 83 -0.37 -6.81 -39.57
C PRO A 83 1.14 -6.50 -39.75
N ASP A 84 1.90 -7.59 -39.56
CA ASP A 84 3.32 -7.80 -39.83
C ASP A 84 3.78 -7.50 -41.26
N ILE A 85 4.94 -6.87 -41.38
CA ILE A 85 5.89 -7.11 -42.49
C ILE A 85 7.26 -7.44 -41.89
N LEU A 86 7.68 -8.68 -42.13
CA LEU A 86 8.94 -9.30 -41.75
C LEU A 86 10.15 -8.69 -42.47
N SER A 87 11.29 -8.59 -41.77
CA SER A 87 12.64 -9.16 -42.10
C SER A 87 13.79 -8.27 -41.56
N PRO A 88 15.04 -8.76 -41.39
CA PRO A 88 15.55 -9.31 -40.11
C PRO A 88 16.89 -8.66 -39.64
N HIS A 89 17.41 -9.14 -38.50
CA HIS A 89 18.80 -9.07 -37.98
C HIS A 89 19.15 -8.11 -36.80
N PRO A 90 20.11 -8.50 -35.93
CA PRO A 90 19.82 -8.78 -34.52
C PRO A 90 20.49 -7.85 -33.49
N SER A 91 19.91 -7.83 -32.29
CA SER A 91 20.49 -7.73 -30.94
C SER A 91 21.83 -7.00 -30.73
N GLU A 92 21.77 -5.79 -30.13
CA GLU A 92 22.71 -5.38 -29.06
C GLU A 92 21.96 -4.56 -27.99
N LEU A 93 21.79 -5.15 -26.80
CA LEU A 93 21.36 -4.47 -25.59
C LEU A 93 22.53 -3.67 -25.02
N GLN A 94 22.55 -2.36 -25.24
CA GLN A 94 23.36 -1.43 -24.46
C GLN A 94 22.45 -0.58 -23.58
N GLN A 95 22.17 -1.05 -22.36
CA GLN A 95 21.64 -0.19 -21.29
C GLN A 95 22.82 0.49 -20.59
N LYS A 96 22.85 1.82 -20.69
CA LYS A 96 23.84 2.71 -20.06
C LYS A 96 23.70 2.67 -18.53
N PRO A 97 24.81 2.79 -17.78
CA PRO A 97 24.81 2.71 -16.32
C PRO A 97 24.33 4.02 -15.67
N THR A 98 23.50 3.89 -14.62
CA THR A 98 23.15 4.98 -13.70
C THR A 98 24.30 5.21 -12.73
N ILE A 99 24.89 6.41 -12.77
CA ILE A 99 26.06 6.84 -12.00
C ILE A 99 25.62 7.46 -10.67
N GLY A 100 26.26 7.05 -9.58
CA GLY A 100 26.26 7.78 -8.31
C GLY A 100 27.59 7.62 -7.57
N GLY A 101 28.22 8.75 -7.21
CA GLY A 101 29.23 8.85 -6.15
C GLY A 101 30.67 9.12 -6.59
N ALA A 102 30.97 10.35 -7.03
CA ALA A 102 32.35 10.86 -7.02
C ALA A 102 32.69 11.44 -5.61
N PRO A 103 33.97 11.49 -5.21
CA PRO A 103 34.41 11.82 -3.84
C PRO A 103 34.12 13.25 -3.36
N ASP A 104 33.55 14.12 -4.20
CA ASP A 104 33.46 15.56 -3.96
C ASP A 104 32.01 16.07 -3.78
N SER A 105 31.05 15.18 -3.49
CA SER A 105 29.64 15.56 -3.32
C SER A 105 29.33 15.97 -1.86
N ASN A 106 28.93 17.23 -1.66
CA ASN A 106 28.57 17.84 -0.36
C ASN A 106 27.18 17.40 0.19
N ILE A 107 26.84 16.11 0.13
CA ILE A 107 25.55 15.58 0.61
C ILE A 107 25.73 14.88 1.97
N PRO A 108 25.03 15.28 3.04
CA PRO A 108 24.98 14.52 4.29
C PRO A 108 24.29 13.16 4.09
N ALA A 109 24.82 12.11 4.71
CA ALA A 109 24.21 10.79 4.70
C ALA A 109 22.85 10.83 5.43
N GLY A 110 21.75 10.48 4.74
CA GLY A 110 20.44 10.26 5.38
C GLY A 110 19.24 10.95 4.73
N SER A 111 19.43 11.90 3.82
CA SER A 111 18.28 12.55 3.15
C SER A 111 18.04 11.95 1.77
N LYS A 112 17.05 11.06 1.61
CA LYS A 112 16.61 10.60 0.29
C LYS A 112 15.11 10.40 0.22
N GLN A 113 14.55 10.98 -0.84
CA GLN A 113 13.19 10.88 -1.34
C GLN A 113 12.64 9.45 -1.25
N ILE A 114 11.40 9.34 -0.77
CA ILE A 114 10.66 8.08 -0.73
C ILE A 114 9.85 8.00 -2.02
N ASP A 115 10.37 7.25 -3.00
CA ASP A 115 9.53 6.74 -4.08
C ASP A 115 8.71 5.59 -3.48
N PHE A 116 7.42 5.84 -3.27
CA PHE A 116 6.45 4.77 -3.15
C PHE A 116 6.27 4.18 -4.56
N GLN A 117 6.96 3.09 -4.88
CA GLN A 117 6.50 2.22 -5.94
C GLN A 117 5.25 1.52 -5.43
N MET A 118 4.11 2.18 -5.59
CA MET A 118 2.80 1.55 -5.51
C MET A 118 2.64 0.79 -6.83
N GLU A 119 2.75 -0.53 -6.79
CA GLU A 119 2.22 -1.33 -7.91
C GLU A 119 0.72 -1.07 -7.94
N HIS A 120 0.29 -0.29 -8.94
CA HIS A 120 -1.12 -0.11 -9.27
C HIS A 120 -1.75 -1.50 -9.40
N LEU A 121 -2.73 -1.76 -8.55
CA LEU A 121 -3.56 -2.96 -8.61
C LEU A 121 -4.18 -3.00 -10.00
N THR A 122 -3.87 -4.03 -10.78
CA THR A 122 -4.64 -4.35 -11.98
C THR A 122 -6.01 -4.86 -11.50
N PRO A 123 -7.14 -4.25 -11.90
CA PRO A 123 -8.46 -4.72 -11.50
C PRO A 123 -8.86 -5.85 -12.45
N ASN A 124 -8.40 -7.07 -12.17
CA ASN A 124 -8.97 -8.26 -12.79
C ASN A 124 -9.82 -8.99 -11.75
N ASN A 125 -11.14 -8.81 -11.94
CA ASN A 125 -12.31 -9.38 -11.26
C ASN A 125 -12.73 -8.74 -9.92
N PRO A 126 -14.04 -8.40 -9.78
CA PRO A 126 -14.54 -7.64 -8.65
C PRO A 126 -14.75 -8.53 -7.41
N PRO A 127 -14.65 -7.98 -6.18
CA PRO A 127 -15.38 -8.53 -5.06
C PRO A 127 -16.87 -8.20 -5.23
N ILE A 128 -17.72 -9.20 -5.07
CA ILE A 128 -19.18 -9.05 -5.05
C ILE A 128 -19.54 -8.02 -3.98
N ALA A 129 -20.13 -6.90 -4.42
CA ALA A 129 -20.72 -5.91 -3.54
C ALA A 129 -21.82 -6.55 -2.67
N SER A 130 -21.67 -6.43 -1.36
CA SER A 130 -22.75 -6.63 -0.39
C SER A 130 -23.74 -5.48 -0.51
N LEU A 131 -24.65 -5.60 -1.47
CA LEU A 131 -25.88 -4.82 -1.50
C LEU A 131 -26.97 -5.66 -0.82
N ALA A 132 -27.30 -5.26 0.40
CA ALA A 132 -28.54 -5.64 1.05
C ALA A 132 -29.72 -5.11 0.20
N ALA A 133 -30.22 -5.95 -0.70
CA ALA A 133 -31.51 -5.80 -1.33
C ALA A 133 -32.19 -7.17 -1.33
N ASP A 134 -33.25 -7.28 -0.55
CA ASP A 134 -34.12 -8.45 -0.47
C ASP A 134 -34.67 -8.81 -1.85
N SER A 135 -34.20 -9.91 -2.43
CA SER A 135 -34.93 -10.62 -3.47
C SER A 135 -34.67 -12.12 -3.36
N TYR A 136 -35.66 -12.81 -2.79
CA TYR A 136 -35.82 -14.26 -2.77
C TYR A 136 -35.66 -14.87 -4.18
N PHE A 137 -34.60 -15.66 -4.39
CA PHE A 137 -34.60 -16.79 -5.33
C PHE A 137 -33.72 -17.91 -4.79
N GLU A 138 -34.36 -19.01 -4.38
CA GLU A 138 -33.74 -20.27 -4.00
C GLU A 138 -32.87 -20.82 -5.14
N ARG A 139 -31.58 -21.02 -4.87
CA ARG A 139 -30.76 -22.02 -5.56
C ARG A 139 -29.96 -22.80 -4.53
N ASP A 140 -30.42 -24.00 -4.25
CA ASP A 140 -29.69 -25.03 -3.53
C ASP A 140 -28.39 -25.38 -4.29
N SER A 141 -27.26 -24.90 -3.78
CA SER A 141 -25.96 -25.51 -4.03
C SER A 141 -25.31 -25.86 -2.70
N VAL A 142 -25.04 -27.16 -2.52
CA VAL A 142 -24.37 -27.71 -1.34
C VAL A 142 -22.94 -27.14 -1.31
N ARG A 143 -22.71 -26.10 -0.49
CA ARG A 143 -21.36 -25.58 -0.20
C ARG A 143 -20.55 -26.68 0.48
N SER A 144 -19.37 -27.00 -0.06
CA SER A 144 -18.47 -28.00 0.54
C SER A 144 -17.92 -27.47 1.86
N THR A 145 -17.66 -28.35 2.84
CA THR A 145 -17.01 -27.98 4.12
C THR A 145 -15.67 -27.25 3.94
N SER A 146 -14.93 -27.55 2.86
CA SER A 146 -13.71 -26.85 2.47
C SER A 146 -13.92 -25.37 2.16
N ASP A 147 -15.05 -25.05 1.52
CA ASP A 147 -15.32 -23.70 1.02
C ASP A 147 -15.72 -22.77 2.17
N VAL A 148 -16.33 -23.34 3.22
CA VAL A 148 -16.67 -22.62 4.45
C VAL A 148 -15.40 -22.28 5.24
N ASP A 149 -14.46 -23.22 5.35
CA ASP A 149 -13.20 -22.99 6.06
C ASP A 149 -12.31 -21.94 5.37
N GLU A 150 -12.30 -21.90 4.03
CA GLU A 150 -11.57 -20.86 3.26
C GLU A 150 -12.16 -19.47 3.46
N VAL A 151 -13.50 -19.33 3.46
CA VAL A 151 -14.17 -18.04 3.70
C VAL A 151 -13.87 -17.53 5.11
N LEU A 152 -13.97 -18.40 6.12
CA LEU A 152 -13.67 -18.03 7.51
C LEU A 152 -12.19 -17.63 7.70
N PHE A 153 -11.27 -18.31 7.00
CA PHE A 153 -9.85 -17.94 7.01
C PHE A 153 -9.63 -16.55 6.42
N GLN A 154 -10.29 -16.25 5.29
CA GLN A 154 -10.16 -14.97 4.62
C GLN A 154 -10.74 -13.82 5.46
N GLU A 155 -11.90 -14.01 6.06
CA GLU A 155 -12.50 -13.04 7.00
C GLU A 155 -11.58 -12.78 8.19
N GLU A 156 -10.95 -13.81 8.75
CA GLU A 156 -9.98 -13.63 9.84
C GLU A 156 -8.71 -12.90 9.37
N LEU A 157 -8.18 -13.25 8.20
CA LEU A 157 -6.99 -12.59 7.62
C LEU A 157 -7.25 -11.09 7.46
N GLU A 158 -8.39 -10.71 6.90
CA GLU A 158 -8.75 -9.31 6.64
C GLU A 158 -9.00 -8.52 7.93
N ALA A 159 -9.52 -9.18 8.97
CA ALA A 159 -9.77 -8.56 10.27
C ALA A 159 -8.50 -8.44 11.14
N LYS A 160 -7.58 -9.42 11.06
CA LYS A 160 -6.43 -9.51 11.98
C LYS A 160 -5.09 -9.16 11.36
N TRP A 161 -4.88 -9.41 10.08
CA TRP A 161 -3.57 -9.36 9.43
C TRP A 161 -3.62 -8.47 8.19
N ILE A 162 -3.63 -7.17 8.44
CA ILE A 162 -3.86 -6.15 7.41
C ILE A 162 -2.52 -5.79 6.77
N LEU A 163 -2.36 -6.13 5.49
CA LEU A 163 -1.22 -5.68 4.70
C LEU A 163 -1.40 -4.21 4.33
N ASN A 164 -0.56 -3.33 4.89
CA ASN A 164 -0.59 -1.90 4.56
C ASN A 164 0.32 -1.59 3.37
N LEU A 165 1.52 -2.17 3.33
CA LEU A 165 2.51 -1.90 2.29
C LEU A 165 3.46 -3.08 2.14
N SER A 166 3.98 -3.29 0.94
CA SER A 166 5.11 -4.18 0.68
C SER A 166 6.16 -3.46 -0.14
N MET A 167 7.43 -3.67 0.14
CA MET A 167 8.52 -3.09 -0.63
C MET A 167 9.72 -4.03 -0.76
N HIS A 168 10.45 -3.89 -1.86
CA HIS A 168 11.75 -4.52 -2.02
C HIS A 168 12.85 -3.62 -1.44
N PHE A 169 13.93 -4.22 -0.94
CA PHE A 169 15.05 -3.45 -0.39
C PHE A 169 15.78 -2.69 -1.51
N ARG A 170 16.11 -1.42 -1.26
CA ARG A 170 16.75 -0.51 -2.24
C ARG A 170 18.22 -0.84 -2.55
N ASP A 171 18.83 -1.75 -1.79
CA ASP A 171 20.21 -2.21 -2.01
C ASP A 171 20.33 -3.25 -3.14
N MET A 172 19.27 -3.42 -3.95
CA MET A 172 19.15 -4.42 -5.00
C MET A 172 19.30 -5.86 -4.50
N SER A 173 19.24 -6.07 -3.18
CA SER A 173 19.17 -7.40 -2.61
C SER A 173 17.79 -7.98 -2.89
N ASP A 174 17.75 -9.27 -3.18
CA ASP A 174 16.49 -10.00 -3.37
C ASP A 174 15.83 -10.26 -2.02
N ARG A 175 15.35 -9.18 -1.41
CA ARG A 175 14.74 -9.12 -0.10
C ARG A 175 13.50 -8.27 -0.18
N GLU A 176 12.52 -8.63 0.62
CA GLU A 176 11.22 -8.00 0.64
C GLU A 176 10.79 -7.75 2.09
N LYS A 177 10.11 -6.62 2.28
CA LYS A 177 9.60 -6.16 3.57
C LYS A 177 8.12 -5.87 3.45
N PHE A 178 7.33 -6.45 4.35
CA PHE A 178 5.89 -6.23 4.45
C PHE A 178 5.61 -5.41 5.70
N PHE A 179 4.72 -4.44 5.61
CA PHE A 179 4.24 -3.59 6.70
C PHE A 179 2.80 -3.96 6.99
N ILE A 180 2.56 -4.37 8.23
CA ILE A 180 1.35 -5.08 8.60
C ILE A 180 0.81 -4.47 9.88
N THR A 181 -0.49 -4.23 9.90
CA THR A 181 -1.23 -3.95 11.13
C THR A 181 -1.80 -5.27 11.63
N TYR A 182 -1.27 -5.75 12.76
CA TYR A 182 -1.79 -6.93 13.44
C TYR A 182 -2.81 -6.49 14.49
N ALA A 183 -4.10 -6.73 14.24
CA ALA A 183 -5.15 -6.49 15.22
C ALA A 183 -5.20 -7.65 16.21
N GLU A 184 -4.34 -7.57 17.23
CA GLU A 184 -4.22 -8.55 18.33
C GLU A 184 -5.57 -8.69 19.07
N GLU A 185 -6.20 -7.55 19.34
CA GLU A 185 -7.57 -7.42 19.85
C GLU A 185 -8.28 -6.30 19.05
N PRO A 186 -9.63 -6.22 19.04
CA PRO A 186 -10.36 -5.20 18.28
C PRO A 186 -9.90 -3.75 18.54
N ASN A 187 -9.43 -3.49 19.75
CA ASN A 187 -8.95 -2.19 20.24
C ASN A 187 -7.43 -2.16 20.50
N LYS A 188 -6.67 -3.19 20.10
CA LYS A 188 -5.22 -3.29 20.33
C LYS A 188 -4.51 -3.70 19.06
N TRP A 189 -3.94 -2.72 18.37
CA TRP A 189 -3.28 -2.93 17.09
C TRP A 189 -1.77 -2.84 17.26
N ARG A 190 -1.04 -3.73 16.60
CA ARG A 190 0.42 -3.80 16.62
C ARG A 190 0.96 -3.48 15.23
N ARG A 191 1.97 -2.60 15.17
CA ARG A 191 2.75 -2.40 13.95
C ARG A 191 3.79 -3.51 13.83
N VAL A 192 3.66 -4.30 12.77
CA VAL A 192 4.53 -5.44 12.48
C VAL A 192 5.18 -5.23 11.13
N THR A 193 6.47 -5.48 11.05
CA THR A 193 7.17 -5.65 9.78
C THR A 193 7.57 -7.10 9.62
N VAL A 194 7.41 -7.66 8.42
CA VAL A 194 7.90 -8.99 8.09
C VAL A 194 9.02 -8.85 7.07
N SER A 195 10.15 -9.49 7.31
CA SER A 195 11.29 -9.44 6.39
C SER A 195 11.61 -10.82 5.86
N CYS A 196 11.60 -10.95 4.53
CA CYS A 196 11.92 -12.16 3.80
C CYS A 196 13.22 -11.96 3.01
N ASP A 197 14.06 -13.00 2.97
CA ASP A 197 15.33 -13.01 2.24
C ASP A 197 15.34 -14.15 1.22
N TYR A 198 15.31 -13.79 -0.07
CA TYR A 198 15.21 -14.74 -1.17
C TYR A 198 16.56 -15.11 -1.78
N ARG A 199 17.67 -14.58 -1.25
CA ARG A 199 19.01 -14.83 -1.81
C ARG A 199 19.46 -16.29 -1.67
N GLN A 200 18.94 -17.00 -0.68
CA GLN A 200 19.26 -18.40 -0.42
C GLN A 200 17.96 -19.19 -0.28
N LEU A 201 17.40 -19.61 -1.42
CA LEU A 201 16.17 -20.40 -1.44
C LEU A 201 16.46 -21.87 -1.16
N THR A 202 15.86 -22.38 -0.10
CA THR A 202 15.77 -23.83 0.15
C THR A 202 14.51 -24.38 -0.51
N PRO A 203 14.56 -25.50 -1.26
CA PRO A 203 13.37 -26.11 -1.81
C PRO A 203 12.34 -26.44 -0.73
N GLU A 204 11.05 -26.27 -1.05
CA GLU A 204 9.92 -26.49 -0.13
C GLU A 204 9.92 -25.58 1.12
N SER A 205 10.63 -24.46 1.06
CA SER A 205 10.60 -23.44 2.11
C SER A 205 9.54 -22.39 1.85
N LEU A 206 9.16 -21.68 2.91
CA LEU A 206 8.23 -20.57 2.80
C LEU A 206 8.77 -19.51 1.83
N GLU A 207 10.06 -19.19 1.88
CA GLU A 207 10.70 -18.21 1.00
C GLU A 207 10.63 -18.61 -0.48
N ALA A 208 10.82 -19.89 -0.79
CA ALA A 208 10.68 -20.40 -2.16
C ALA A 208 9.23 -20.30 -2.65
N ASP A 209 8.26 -20.61 -1.78
CA ASP A 209 6.85 -20.48 -2.09
C ASP A 209 6.46 -19.00 -2.30
N LEU A 210 6.88 -18.10 -1.40
CA LEU A 210 6.63 -16.66 -1.53
C LEU A 210 7.25 -16.08 -2.79
N LYS A 211 8.45 -16.53 -3.17
CA LYS A 211 9.12 -16.09 -4.40
C LYS A 211 8.35 -16.49 -5.67
N SER A 212 7.59 -17.58 -5.60
CA SER A 212 6.76 -18.07 -6.71
C SER A 212 5.43 -17.34 -6.86
N LEU A 213 4.98 -16.63 -5.81
CA LEU A 213 3.73 -15.88 -5.83
C LEU A 213 3.94 -14.51 -6.48
N HIS A 214 2.96 -14.10 -7.29
CA HIS A 214 3.02 -12.84 -8.03
C HIS A 214 2.45 -11.67 -7.24
N TYR A 215 1.31 -11.88 -6.55
CA TYR A 215 0.62 -10.81 -5.86
C TYR A 215 1.07 -10.71 -4.40
N GLN A 216 1.28 -9.47 -3.95
CA GLN A 216 1.73 -9.17 -2.58
C GLN A 216 0.72 -9.59 -1.52
N ARG A 217 -0.57 -9.51 -1.85
CA ARG A 217 -1.66 -10.01 -0.98
C ARG A 217 -1.56 -11.51 -0.78
N ASP A 218 -1.29 -12.29 -1.84
CA ASP A 218 -1.10 -13.74 -1.76
C ASP A 218 0.11 -14.09 -0.89
N LYS A 219 1.22 -13.35 -1.07
CA LYS A 219 2.41 -13.51 -0.23
C LYS A 219 2.10 -13.24 1.24
N SER A 220 1.39 -12.15 1.54
CA SER A 220 1.00 -11.81 2.91
C SER A 220 0.06 -12.86 3.51
N ALA A 221 -0.93 -13.34 2.75
CA ALA A 221 -1.83 -14.41 3.17
C ALA A 221 -1.04 -15.70 3.49
N ARG A 222 -0.06 -16.04 2.65
CA ARG A 222 0.81 -17.20 2.86
C ARG A 222 1.73 -17.03 4.07
N ILE A 223 2.23 -15.82 4.32
CA ILE A 223 2.98 -15.50 5.54
C ILE A 223 2.08 -15.73 6.75
N TYR A 224 0.85 -15.18 6.75
CA TYR A 224 -0.09 -15.34 7.85
C TYR A 224 -0.38 -16.81 8.11
N GLU A 225 -0.74 -17.58 7.08
CA GLU A 225 -0.98 -19.02 7.18
C GLU A 225 0.19 -19.75 7.86
N ALA A 226 1.43 -19.41 7.50
CA ALA A 226 2.62 -20.07 8.04
C ALA A 226 2.92 -19.73 9.50
N ILE A 227 2.50 -18.57 10.01
CA ILE A 227 2.83 -18.10 11.36
C ILE A 227 1.62 -17.94 12.30
N ARG A 228 0.39 -18.07 11.80
CA ARG A 228 -0.89 -17.84 12.52
C ARG A 228 -0.93 -18.50 13.89
N ASP A 229 -0.60 -19.79 13.96
CA ASP A 229 -0.62 -20.56 15.22
C ASP A 229 0.43 -20.09 16.25
N SER A 230 1.42 -19.32 15.81
CA SER A 230 2.54 -18.86 16.65
C SER A 230 2.43 -17.39 17.05
N LEU A 231 1.54 -16.62 16.43
CA LEU A 231 1.32 -15.20 16.76
C LEU A 231 1.02 -14.99 18.27
N PRO A 232 0.19 -15.82 18.94
CA PRO A 232 -0.07 -15.64 20.38
C PRO A 232 1.15 -15.86 21.28
N ASP A 233 2.14 -16.62 20.80
CA ASP A 233 3.37 -16.93 21.55
C ASP A 233 4.47 -15.86 21.33
N ILE A 234 4.25 -14.91 20.41
CA ILE A 234 5.21 -13.84 20.10
C ILE A 234 5.05 -12.68 21.10
N GLN A 235 6.16 -12.23 21.66
CA GLN A 235 6.21 -11.00 22.45
C GLN A 235 6.43 -9.81 21.51
N PHE A 236 5.36 -9.05 21.26
CA PHE A 236 5.41 -7.83 20.46
C PHE A 236 5.96 -6.64 21.26
N TYR A 237 6.73 -5.79 20.58
CA TYR A 237 7.15 -4.49 21.09
C TYR A 237 6.00 -3.48 21.00
N ASP A 238 6.01 -2.48 21.89
CA ASP A 238 5.03 -1.38 21.88
C ASP A 238 5.26 -0.37 20.74
N THR A 239 6.43 -0.43 20.10
CA THR A 239 6.83 0.37 18.94
C THR A 239 6.51 -0.37 17.62
N VAL A 240 7.52 -0.96 16.97
CA VAL A 240 7.40 -1.75 15.75
C VAL A 240 8.14 -3.07 15.91
N THR A 241 7.43 -4.18 15.69
CA THR A 241 8.02 -5.52 15.79
C THR A 241 8.41 -6.03 14.41
N ASN A 242 9.68 -6.38 14.21
CA ASN A 242 10.14 -7.11 13.04
C ASN A 242 10.09 -8.62 13.27
N LEU A 243 9.45 -9.33 12.34
CA LEU A 243 9.45 -10.78 12.21
C LEU A 243 10.31 -11.14 10.99
N LYS A 244 11.55 -11.56 11.23
CA LYS A 244 12.40 -12.09 10.18
C LYS A 244 12.14 -13.58 10.03
N LEU A 245 11.63 -13.97 8.87
CA LEU A 245 11.32 -15.35 8.52
C LEU A 245 12.56 -16.04 7.95
N GLN A 246 12.88 -17.22 8.46
CA GLN A 246 14.00 -18.01 7.97
C GLN A 246 13.73 -19.51 8.10
N THR A 247 13.72 -20.24 6.99
CA THR A 247 13.65 -21.69 6.98
C THR A 247 15.05 -22.29 7.11
N ALA A 248 15.25 -23.11 8.15
CA ALA A 248 16.47 -23.87 8.36
C ALA A 248 16.13 -25.27 8.87
N ASP A 249 16.84 -26.28 8.37
CA ASP A 249 16.63 -27.70 8.71
C ASP A 249 15.19 -28.19 8.48
N GLY A 250 14.53 -27.66 7.44
CA GLY A 250 13.15 -27.98 7.09
C GLY A 250 12.11 -27.52 8.13
N ARG A 251 12.43 -26.48 8.90
CA ARG A 251 11.53 -25.80 9.84
C ARG A 251 11.62 -24.28 9.64
N LEU A 252 10.48 -23.61 9.75
CA LEU A 252 10.41 -22.16 9.78
C LEU A 252 10.82 -21.65 11.16
N HIS A 253 11.77 -20.73 11.20
CA HIS A 253 12.18 -19.97 12.37
C HIS A 253 11.69 -18.53 12.21
N VAL A 254 11.12 -17.99 13.29
CA VAL A 254 10.69 -16.59 13.35
C VAL A 254 11.59 -15.86 14.34
N HIS A 255 12.42 -14.97 13.81
CA HIS A 255 13.30 -14.12 14.61
C HIS A 255 12.57 -12.81 14.92
N VAL A 256 12.31 -12.56 16.20
CA VAL A 256 11.57 -11.40 16.68
C VAL A 256 12.55 -10.34 17.17
N THR A 257 12.53 -9.15 16.57
CA THR A 257 13.36 -7.99 16.96
C THR A 257 12.55 -6.70 16.87
N GLU A 258 12.99 -5.63 17.54
CA GLU A 258 12.41 -4.30 17.35
C GLU A 258 12.91 -3.69 16.03
N ASP A 259 12.02 -3.15 15.19
CA ASP A 259 12.38 -2.51 13.94
C ASP A 259 12.71 -1.03 14.15
N VAL A 260 13.92 -0.77 14.67
CA VAL A 260 14.36 0.59 15.05
C VAL A 260 14.30 1.62 13.91
N ASN A 261 14.36 1.17 12.65
CA ASN A 261 14.32 2.06 11.49
C ASN A 261 12.89 2.47 11.10
N GLU A 262 11.87 1.80 11.64
CA GLU A 262 10.47 2.06 11.34
C GLU A 262 9.72 2.65 12.54
N ILE A 263 10.41 2.88 13.66
CA ILE A 263 9.82 3.51 14.85
C ILE A 263 9.42 4.94 14.48
N ILE A 264 8.11 5.21 14.57
CA ILE A 264 7.55 6.52 14.27
C ILE A 264 7.76 7.44 15.48
N PRO A 265 8.41 8.61 15.30
CA PRO A 265 8.46 9.64 16.33
C PRO A 265 7.12 10.39 16.34
N TYR A 266 6.10 9.77 16.92
CA TYR A 266 4.75 10.34 16.93
C TYR A 266 4.75 11.76 17.53
N PRO A 267 4.08 12.74 16.88
CA PRO A 267 4.07 14.10 17.38
C PRO A 267 3.26 14.20 18.66
N SER A 268 3.73 15.02 19.60
CA SER A 268 2.98 15.34 20.82
C SER A 268 1.71 16.12 20.47
N ILE A 269 0.65 15.99 21.28
CA ILE A 269 -0.57 16.81 21.17
C ILE A 269 -0.25 18.32 21.16
N SER A 270 0.82 18.74 21.84
CA SER A 270 1.28 20.12 21.84
C SER A 270 1.64 20.67 20.44
N ALA A 271 2.01 19.81 19.48
CA ALA A 271 2.35 20.20 18.11
C ALA A 271 1.16 20.79 17.33
N VAL A 272 -0.07 20.52 17.78
CA VAL A 272 -1.32 21.01 17.14
C VAL A 272 -2.21 21.74 18.14
N ALA A 273 -1.69 22.11 19.31
CA ALA A 273 -2.49 22.76 20.35
C ALA A 273 -3.11 24.09 19.89
N HIS A 274 -2.48 24.81 18.96
CA HIS A 274 -3.00 26.05 18.37
C HIS A 274 -4.26 25.85 17.51
N LEU A 275 -4.51 24.64 17.04
CA LEU A 275 -5.66 24.31 16.19
C LEU A 275 -6.92 24.01 17.01
N ASN A 276 -6.79 23.69 18.30
CA ASN A 276 -7.92 23.32 19.16
C ASN A 276 -8.81 22.22 18.52
N CYS A 277 -8.17 21.17 17.99
CA CYS A 277 -8.83 20.06 17.30
C CYS A 277 -9.74 19.27 18.26
N GLN A 278 -10.79 18.66 17.70
CA GLN A 278 -11.48 17.58 18.39
C GLN A 278 -10.53 16.38 18.48
N THR A 279 -10.51 15.74 19.66
CA THR A 279 -9.60 14.66 19.98
C THR A 279 -10.37 13.38 20.27
N PHE A 280 -9.91 12.27 19.70
CA PHE A 280 -10.46 10.94 19.88
C PHE A 280 -9.35 10.02 20.40
N THR A 281 -9.63 9.20 21.41
CA THR A 281 -8.68 8.20 21.88
C THR A 281 -8.68 6.98 20.95
N GLU A 282 -7.54 6.30 20.84
CA GLU A 282 -7.40 5.08 20.05
C GLU A 282 -8.48 4.05 20.40
N SER A 283 -8.75 3.84 21.69
CA SER A 283 -9.80 2.93 22.19
C SER A 283 -11.23 3.30 21.80
N ALA A 284 -11.50 4.55 21.42
CA ALA A 284 -12.82 5.01 20.98
C ALA A 284 -13.04 4.82 19.47
N VAL A 285 -11.99 4.50 18.71
CA VAL A 285 -12.03 4.35 17.26
C VAL A 285 -12.12 2.87 16.91
N LEU A 286 -13.31 2.44 16.48
CA LEU A 286 -13.57 1.04 16.14
C LEU A 286 -13.24 0.76 14.68
N PHE A 287 -12.46 -0.28 14.41
CA PHE A 287 -12.18 -0.75 13.05
C PHE A 287 -13.48 -1.19 12.36
N ASP A 288 -13.66 -0.80 11.09
CA ASP A 288 -14.71 -1.34 10.21
C ASP A 288 -14.06 -2.16 9.09
N SER A 289 -13.22 -1.53 8.27
CA SER A 289 -12.51 -2.20 7.18
C SER A 289 -11.21 -1.49 6.80
N HIS A 290 -10.30 -2.21 6.15
CA HIS A 290 -9.13 -1.63 5.51
C HIS A 290 -9.52 -0.97 4.18
N ILE A 291 -8.90 0.16 3.84
CA ILE A 291 -9.11 0.85 2.56
C ILE A 291 -7.86 0.71 1.69
N SER A 292 -6.77 1.35 2.09
CA SER A 292 -5.50 1.32 1.36
C SER A 292 -4.39 1.82 2.26
N GLY A 293 -3.18 1.28 2.11
CA GLY A 293 -2.04 1.76 2.89
C GLY A 293 -2.33 1.73 4.39
N PHE A 294 -2.07 2.88 5.04
CA PHE A 294 -2.37 3.13 6.45
C PHE A 294 -3.67 3.94 6.64
N VAL A 295 -4.67 3.65 5.80
CA VAL A 295 -5.99 4.27 5.79
C VAL A 295 -7.06 3.22 6.06
N TYR A 296 -7.91 3.51 7.05
CA TYR A 296 -8.90 2.59 7.59
C TYR A 296 -10.26 3.25 7.63
N LYS A 297 -11.30 2.51 7.28
CA LYS A 297 -12.67 2.88 7.59
C LYS A 297 -12.94 2.50 9.03
N VAL A 298 -13.47 3.45 9.80
CA VAL A 298 -13.67 3.31 11.24
C VAL A 298 -15.02 3.87 11.66
N SER A 299 -15.48 3.47 12.85
CA SER A 299 -16.68 3.99 13.50
C SER A 299 -16.34 4.61 14.84
N VAL A 300 -16.88 5.81 15.09
CA VAL A 300 -16.81 6.48 16.39
C VAL A 300 -18.22 6.91 16.77
N ASN A 301 -18.72 6.44 17.92
CA ASN A 301 -20.08 6.71 18.41
C ASN A 301 -21.18 6.42 17.36
N GLY A 302 -20.98 5.40 16.52
CA GLY A 302 -21.94 5.00 15.47
C GLY A 302 -21.89 5.84 14.20
N LYS A 303 -21.00 6.84 14.08
CA LYS A 303 -20.73 7.57 12.82
C LYS A 303 -19.47 7.00 12.16
N ILE A 304 -19.54 6.82 10.84
CA ILE A 304 -18.44 6.31 10.02
C ILE A 304 -17.48 7.46 9.64
N TYR A 305 -16.19 7.16 9.70
CA TYR A 305 -15.09 8.03 9.36
C TYR A 305 -14.00 7.28 8.61
N ILE A 306 -13.06 8.03 8.05
CA ILE A 306 -11.78 7.51 7.58
C ILE A 306 -10.69 7.94 8.55
N LYS A 307 -9.95 6.96 9.09
CA LYS A 307 -8.75 7.15 9.89
C LYS A 307 -7.52 7.01 9.00
N LYS A 308 -6.66 8.02 8.99
CA LYS A 308 -5.34 7.96 8.36
C LYS A 308 -4.26 7.99 9.43
N GLU A 309 -3.40 6.98 9.43
CA GLU A 309 -2.24 6.91 10.33
C GLU A 309 -0.96 7.40 9.65
N ILE A 310 0.03 7.73 10.47
CA ILE A 310 1.39 8.05 9.99
C ILE A 310 2.01 6.77 9.42
N PRO A 311 2.41 6.69 8.13
CA PRO A 311 2.93 5.46 7.54
C PRO A 311 4.25 5.00 8.13
N GLY A 312 5.17 5.94 8.39
CA GLY A 312 6.53 5.69 8.85
C GLY A 312 7.21 6.96 9.37
N PRO A 313 8.45 6.85 9.88
CA PRO A 313 9.14 7.95 10.56
C PRO A 313 9.35 9.20 9.72
N ASP A 314 9.56 9.03 8.42
CA ASP A 314 9.82 10.12 7.48
C ASP A 314 8.56 10.90 7.09
N SER A 315 7.38 10.44 7.50
CA SER A 315 6.08 11.03 7.11
C SER A 315 5.47 11.96 8.17
N VAL A 316 6.15 12.20 9.29
CA VAL A 316 5.57 12.97 10.41
C VAL A 316 5.32 14.43 10.03
N GLU A 317 6.26 15.08 9.35
CA GLU A 317 6.11 16.48 8.93
C GLU A 317 4.96 16.65 7.93
N GLU A 318 4.82 15.72 7.00
CA GLU A 318 3.76 15.72 5.98
C GLU A 318 2.38 15.50 6.60
N PHE A 319 2.30 14.59 7.57
CA PHE A 319 1.08 14.36 8.34
C PHE A 319 0.67 15.60 9.14
N LEU A 320 1.62 16.28 9.78
CA LEU A 320 1.32 17.55 10.47
C LEU A 320 0.91 18.65 9.49
N TYR A 321 1.53 18.73 8.31
CA TYR A 321 1.15 19.65 7.25
C TYR A 321 -0.31 19.43 6.82
N GLU A 322 -0.70 18.17 6.60
CA GLU A 322 -2.06 17.79 6.23
C GLU A 322 -3.07 18.20 7.32
N ILE A 323 -2.78 17.95 8.60
CA ILE A 323 -3.65 18.39 9.70
C ILE A 323 -3.85 19.92 9.68
N ASN A 324 -2.78 20.69 9.51
CA ASN A 324 -2.88 22.16 9.48
C ASN A 324 -3.68 22.65 8.26
N ALA A 325 -3.47 22.04 7.09
CA ALA A 325 -4.20 22.38 5.87
C ALA A 325 -5.69 22.07 6.01
N LEU A 326 -6.03 20.82 6.35
CA LEU A 326 -7.39 20.36 6.52
C LEU A 326 -8.13 21.11 7.64
N HIS A 327 -7.44 21.49 8.72
CA HIS A 327 -8.02 22.35 9.76
C HIS A 327 -8.35 23.75 9.23
N SER A 328 -7.44 24.36 8.47
CA SER A 328 -7.62 25.71 7.91
C SER A 328 -8.73 25.76 6.85
N LEU A 329 -9.00 24.62 6.21
CA LEU A 329 -10.02 24.45 5.17
C LEU A 329 -11.35 23.92 5.73
N ARG A 330 -11.56 23.94 7.05
CA ARG A 330 -12.84 23.56 7.65
C ARG A 330 -13.98 24.45 7.12
N GLY A 331 -15.01 23.81 6.57
CA GLY A 331 -16.16 24.49 5.97
C GLY A 331 -16.05 24.70 4.46
N SER A 332 -14.91 24.37 3.86
CA SER A 332 -14.77 24.22 2.40
C SER A 332 -15.79 23.24 1.85
N LYS A 333 -16.33 23.55 0.67
CA LYS A 333 -17.33 22.67 0.02
C LYS A 333 -16.68 21.54 -0.77
N SER A 334 -15.47 21.74 -1.26
CA SER A 334 -14.80 20.83 -2.20
C SER A 334 -13.48 20.26 -1.66
N VAL A 335 -13.24 20.40 -0.36
CA VAL A 335 -12.18 19.73 0.39
C VAL A 335 -12.85 18.82 1.42
N ILE A 336 -12.29 17.64 1.68
CA ILE A 336 -12.87 16.70 2.64
C ILE A 336 -12.92 17.32 4.06
N ASN A 337 -14.01 17.04 4.78
CA ASN A 337 -14.18 17.58 6.13
C ASN A 337 -13.20 16.92 7.12
N PHE A 338 -12.47 17.77 7.84
CA PHE A 338 -11.60 17.38 8.94
C PHE A 338 -12.35 17.27 10.26
N GLU A 339 -12.43 16.05 10.79
CA GLU A 339 -13.26 15.72 11.95
C GLU A 339 -12.45 15.80 13.24
N GLY A 340 -11.16 15.43 13.22
CA GLY A 340 -10.28 15.59 14.38
C GLY A 340 -9.01 14.76 14.32
N ILE A 341 -8.31 14.69 15.45
CA ILE A 341 -7.10 13.89 15.62
C ILE A 341 -7.38 12.67 16.49
N VAL A 342 -6.66 11.59 16.20
CA VAL A 342 -6.61 10.39 17.05
C VAL A 342 -5.34 10.44 17.89
N VAL A 343 -5.46 10.15 19.17
CA VAL A 343 -4.36 10.14 20.13
C VAL A 343 -4.30 8.81 20.87
N ASP A 344 -3.11 8.48 21.39
CA ASP A 344 -2.98 7.35 22.31
C ASP A 344 -3.89 7.52 23.55
N ASP A 345 -4.21 6.41 24.22
CA ASP A 345 -5.09 6.41 25.41
C ASP A 345 -4.49 7.17 26.61
N ASN A 346 -3.19 7.50 26.57
CA ASN A 346 -2.51 8.29 27.59
C ASN A 346 -2.49 9.79 27.27
N PHE A 347 -3.10 10.21 26.16
CA PHE A 347 -3.11 11.58 25.66
C PHE A 347 -1.70 12.19 25.54
N LYS A 348 -0.71 11.42 25.06
CA LYS A 348 0.66 11.92 24.89
C LYS A 348 0.96 12.26 23.43
N SER A 349 0.62 11.33 22.54
CA SER A 349 1.02 11.38 21.15
C SER A 349 -0.18 11.26 20.21
N ILE A 350 -0.08 11.92 19.06
CA ILE A 350 -1.06 11.86 17.97
C ILE A 350 -0.70 10.65 17.09
N THR A 351 -1.64 9.73 16.93
CA THR A 351 -1.47 8.46 16.22
C THR A 351 -2.08 8.50 14.81
N GLY A 352 -3.08 9.36 14.59
CA GLY A 352 -3.74 9.50 13.29
C GLY A 352 -4.67 10.72 13.23
N LEU A 353 -5.34 10.87 12.09
CA LEU A 353 -6.35 11.90 11.85
C LEU A 353 -7.65 11.27 11.35
N LEU A 354 -8.77 11.92 11.63
CA LEU A 354 -10.09 11.53 11.15
C LEU A 354 -10.63 12.54 10.14
N ILE A 355 -11.11 12.03 9.00
CA ILE A 355 -11.85 12.78 7.99
C ILE A 355 -13.20 12.12 7.72
N SER A 356 -14.12 12.88 7.13
CA SER A 356 -15.41 12.35 6.66
C SER A 356 -15.20 11.21 5.64
N TYR A 357 -16.11 10.23 5.66
CA TYR A 357 -16.16 9.17 4.66
C TYR A 357 -16.90 9.64 3.40
N ALA A 358 -16.34 9.38 2.23
CA ALA A 358 -16.94 9.64 0.92
C ALA A 358 -17.41 8.31 0.31
N GLU A 359 -18.72 8.12 0.24
CA GLU A 359 -19.34 6.81 0.04
C GLU A 359 -19.18 6.24 -1.37
N GLN A 360 -18.97 7.08 -2.39
CA GLN A 360 -18.78 6.60 -3.77
C GLN A 360 -17.32 6.26 -4.08
N GLY A 361 -16.37 6.57 -3.19
CA GLY A 361 -14.97 6.22 -3.35
C GLY A 361 -14.17 7.21 -4.20
N ALA A 362 -13.01 6.77 -4.69
CA ALA A 362 -12.08 7.61 -5.45
C ALA A 362 -12.53 7.82 -6.89
N LEU A 363 -12.24 8.99 -7.44
CA LEU A 363 -12.63 9.37 -8.79
C LEU A 363 -11.98 8.48 -9.85
N VAL A 364 -10.75 8.00 -9.61
CA VAL A 364 -10.07 7.05 -10.50
C VAL A 364 -10.88 5.75 -10.67
N ASP A 365 -11.36 5.17 -9.57
CA ASP A 365 -12.13 3.92 -9.57
C ASP A 365 -13.49 4.14 -10.28
N ILE A 366 -14.14 5.27 -10.00
CA ILE A 366 -15.40 5.64 -10.64
C ILE A 366 -15.23 5.81 -12.16
N ILE A 367 -14.12 6.41 -12.63
CA ILE A 367 -13.87 6.54 -14.07
C ILE A 367 -13.67 5.15 -14.68
N PHE A 368 -12.84 4.30 -14.05
CA PHE A 368 -12.58 2.94 -14.50
C PHE A 368 -13.86 2.11 -14.61
N ASP A 369 -14.67 2.06 -13.55
CA ASP A 369 -15.87 1.23 -13.48
C ASP A 369 -16.97 1.68 -14.46
N PHE A 370 -17.06 2.98 -14.72
CA PHE A 370 -18.16 3.58 -15.47
C PHE A 370 -17.78 4.12 -16.85
N ASN A 371 -16.54 3.93 -17.34
CA ASN A 371 -16.07 4.48 -18.61
C ASN A 371 -16.94 4.10 -19.82
N ASP A 372 -17.49 2.88 -19.84
CA ASP A 372 -18.33 2.33 -20.90
C ASP A 372 -19.84 2.48 -20.63
N THR A 373 -20.19 3.11 -19.51
CA THR A 373 -21.58 3.28 -19.10
C THR A 373 -22.10 4.69 -19.41
N ASN A 374 -23.43 4.85 -19.34
CA ASN A 374 -24.08 6.15 -19.42
C ASN A 374 -24.07 6.91 -18.07
N GLU A 375 -23.33 6.44 -17.06
CA GLU A 375 -23.30 7.06 -15.73
C GLU A 375 -22.35 8.27 -15.64
N LEU A 376 -21.35 8.35 -16.53
CA LEU A 376 -20.41 9.48 -16.64
C LEU A 376 -20.87 10.53 -17.66
N GLN A 377 -22.13 10.97 -17.53
CA GLN A 377 -22.68 11.99 -18.42
C GLN A 377 -21.89 13.31 -18.30
N TRP A 378 -21.78 14.03 -19.42
CA TRP A 378 -21.04 15.29 -19.48
C TRP A 378 -21.42 16.30 -18.37
N PRO A 379 -22.71 16.55 -18.06
CA PRO A 379 -23.08 17.47 -16.99
C PRO A 379 -22.55 17.07 -15.60
N ARG A 380 -22.54 15.77 -15.27
CA ARG A 380 -21.99 15.25 -14.01
C ARG A 380 -20.48 15.50 -13.93
N ARG A 381 -19.76 15.21 -15.01
CA ARG A 381 -18.32 15.47 -15.12
C ARG A 381 -17.97 16.96 -15.04
N VAL A 382 -18.80 17.84 -15.63
CA VAL A 382 -18.65 19.30 -15.50
C VAL A 382 -18.90 19.76 -14.06
N LYS A 383 -19.89 19.20 -13.37
CA LYS A 383 -20.13 19.47 -11.93
C LYS A 383 -18.89 19.15 -11.12
N TRP A 384 -18.36 17.93 -11.25
CA TRP A 384 -17.13 17.52 -10.55
C TRP A 384 -15.93 18.38 -10.92
N ALA A 385 -15.71 18.64 -12.22
CA ALA A 385 -14.63 19.51 -12.68
C ALA A 385 -14.67 20.90 -12.00
N ARG A 386 -15.87 21.50 -11.88
CA ARG A 386 -16.05 22.78 -11.21
C ARG A 386 -15.74 22.69 -9.72
N GLU A 387 -16.21 21.65 -9.04
CA GLU A 387 -15.94 21.41 -7.61
C GLU A 387 -14.45 21.15 -7.34
N ILE A 388 -13.78 20.38 -8.19
CA ILE A 388 -12.34 20.12 -8.11
C ILE A 388 -11.54 21.42 -8.26
N VAL A 389 -11.92 22.28 -9.22
CA VAL A 389 -11.30 23.60 -9.41
C VAL A 389 -11.56 24.51 -8.20
N GLN A 390 -12.78 24.51 -7.67
CA GLN A 390 -13.15 25.23 -6.45
C GLN A 390 -12.29 24.80 -5.26
N GLY A 391 -12.18 23.49 -5.01
CA GLY A 391 -11.41 22.96 -3.89
C GLY A 391 -9.92 23.31 -4.01
N LEU A 392 -9.34 23.22 -5.22
CA LEU A 392 -7.95 23.60 -5.41
C LEU A 392 -7.73 25.10 -5.21
N SER A 393 -8.70 25.93 -5.62
CA SER A 393 -8.68 27.37 -5.35
C SER A 393 -8.68 27.67 -3.85
N GLU A 394 -9.56 27.02 -3.09
CA GLU A 394 -9.65 27.18 -1.63
C GLU A 394 -8.33 26.78 -0.94
N ILE A 395 -7.72 25.67 -1.37
CA ILE A 395 -6.40 25.23 -0.87
C ILE A 395 -5.33 26.29 -1.11
N HIS A 396 -5.25 26.84 -2.34
CA HIS A 396 -4.26 27.84 -2.71
C HIS A 396 -4.47 29.18 -1.97
N GLU A 397 -5.73 29.62 -1.83
CA GLU A 397 -6.08 30.85 -1.11
C GLU A 397 -5.82 30.74 0.40
N ALA A 398 -5.94 29.54 0.98
CA ALA A 398 -5.54 29.26 2.35
C ALA A 398 -4.01 29.21 2.55
N GLY A 399 -3.22 29.37 1.48
CA GLY A 399 -1.76 29.40 1.52
C GLY A 399 -1.10 28.02 1.47
N PHE A 400 -1.86 26.98 1.12
CA PHE A 400 -1.36 25.62 0.99
C PHE A 400 -1.16 25.24 -0.47
N VAL A 401 -0.29 24.26 -0.68
CA VAL A 401 -0.07 23.56 -1.95
C VAL A 401 -0.58 22.13 -1.77
N GLN A 402 -1.34 21.62 -2.74
CA GLN A 402 -1.85 20.25 -2.64
C GLN A 402 -0.76 19.22 -2.93
N GLY A 403 0.11 19.46 -3.91
CA GLY A 403 1.42 18.81 -4.06
C GLY A 403 1.46 17.39 -4.64
N ASP A 404 0.31 16.70 -4.72
CA ASP A 404 0.13 15.35 -5.26
C ASP A 404 -1.27 15.24 -5.90
N PHE A 405 -1.53 16.03 -6.95
CA PHE A 405 -2.91 16.26 -7.40
C PHE A 405 -3.34 15.26 -8.47
N THR A 406 -3.78 14.07 -8.04
CA THR A 406 -4.17 12.97 -8.94
C THR A 406 -5.66 12.61 -8.82
N LEU A 407 -6.14 11.76 -9.73
CA LEU A 407 -7.51 11.21 -9.67
C LEU A 407 -7.76 10.40 -8.38
N SER A 408 -6.73 9.75 -7.84
CA SER A 408 -6.82 8.96 -6.60
C SER A 408 -7.02 9.84 -5.36
N ASN A 409 -6.61 11.11 -5.42
CA ASN A 409 -6.73 12.07 -4.32
C ASN A 409 -7.99 12.95 -4.42
N ILE A 410 -8.96 12.51 -5.24
CA ILE A 410 -10.29 13.10 -5.35
C ILE A 410 -11.31 12.00 -5.08
N VAL A 411 -12.23 12.25 -4.15
CA VAL A 411 -13.29 11.30 -3.78
C VAL A 411 -14.66 11.91 -4.00
N ILE A 412 -15.65 11.07 -4.26
CA ILE A 412 -17.05 11.48 -4.45
C ILE A 412 -17.88 11.03 -3.25
N ASP A 413 -18.61 11.97 -2.64
CA ASP A 413 -19.47 11.67 -1.49
C ASP A 413 -20.86 11.16 -1.92
N ARG A 414 -21.70 10.76 -0.95
CA ARG A 414 -23.09 10.33 -1.20
C ARG A 414 -23.97 11.34 -1.94
N ASN A 415 -23.63 12.64 -1.92
CA ASN A 415 -24.39 13.69 -2.59
C ASN A 415 -23.87 13.94 -4.02
N ASP A 416 -22.98 13.07 -4.52
CA ASP A 416 -22.33 13.18 -5.81
C ASP A 416 -21.45 14.43 -5.92
N GLU A 417 -20.87 14.88 -4.81
CA GLU A 417 -19.99 16.05 -4.74
C GLU A 417 -18.52 15.60 -4.67
N ALA A 418 -17.67 16.24 -5.47
CA ALA A 418 -16.23 15.98 -5.47
C ALA A 418 -15.53 16.68 -4.29
N LYS A 419 -14.70 15.92 -3.57
CA LYS A 419 -13.90 16.38 -2.43
C LYS A 419 -12.43 16.03 -2.64
N ILE A 420 -11.55 17.00 -2.45
CA ILE A 420 -10.10 16.77 -2.46
C ILE A 420 -9.68 16.19 -1.10
N ILE A 421 -8.84 15.15 -1.14
CA ILE A 421 -8.21 14.52 0.02
C ILE A 421 -6.68 14.62 -0.09
N ASP A 422 -5.97 14.14 0.94
CA ASP A 422 -4.52 13.93 0.93
C ASP A 422 -3.70 15.17 0.51
N ILE A 423 -3.85 16.26 1.27
CA ILE A 423 -3.11 17.51 1.03
C ILE A 423 -1.71 17.33 1.61
N ASN A 424 -0.71 17.06 0.76
CA ASN A 424 0.64 16.77 1.20
C ASN A 424 1.69 17.32 0.22
N ARG A 425 2.90 17.64 0.70
CA ARG A 425 3.95 18.22 -0.18
C ARG A 425 4.97 17.17 -0.67
N ARG A 426 4.55 15.91 -0.80
CA ARG A 426 5.47 14.77 -1.00
C ARG A 426 6.18 14.81 -2.34
N GLY A 427 5.45 15.08 -3.41
CA GLY A 427 5.96 14.74 -4.72
C GLY A 427 4.86 14.63 -5.75
N CYS A 428 5.23 14.89 -6.99
CA CYS A 428 4.41 14.49 -8.11
C CYS A 428 4.68 13.00 -8.41
N PRO A 429 3.66 12.14 -8.50
CA PRO A 429 3.82 10.75 -8.93
C PRO A 429 4.41 10.65 -10.33
N VAL A 430 4.96 9.46 -10.63
CA VAL A 430 5.54 9.17 -11.94
C VAL A 430 4.50 9.33 -13.04
N GLY A 431 4.86 10.06 -14.08
CA GLY A 431 4.02 10.36 -15.23
C GLY A 431 3.03 11.50 -15.01
N TRP A 432 2.88 12.02 -13.79
CA TRP A 432 2.11 13.23 -13.50
C TRP A 432 2.95 14.51 -13.54
N GLU A 433 4.27 14.40 -13.70
CA GLU A 433 5.18 15.51 -13.49
C GLU A 433 5.01 16.61 -14.56
N PRO A 434 4.93 17.88 -14.14
CA PRO A 434 4.90 18.96 -15.11
C PRO A 434 6.27 19.07 -15.82
N PRO A 435 6.31 19.60 -17.06
CA PRO A 435 7.52 19.59 -17.89
C PRO A 435 8.75 20.24 -17.25
N GLU A 436 8.57 21.26 -16.41
CA GLU A 436 9.64 21.90 -15.65
C GLU A 436 10.25 20.99 -14.57
N LEU A 437 9.48 20.07 -14.00
CA LEU A 437 9.92 19.17 -12.94
C LEU A 437 10.65 17.95 -13.53
N ALA A 438 10.21 17.45 -14.68
CA ALA A 438 10.88 16.37 -15.42
C ALA A 438 12.36 16.72 -15.70
N ARG A 439 12.66 17.99 -16.03
CA ARG A 439 14.03 18.48 -16.22
C ARG A 439 14.86 18.45 -14.94
N LEU A 440 14.24 18.73 -13.79
CA LEU A 440 14.91 18.73 -12.49
C LEU A 440 15.21 17.30 -12.02
N ILE A 441 14.29 16.36 -12.25
CA ILE A 441 14.47 14.93 -11.98
C ILE A 441 15.68 14.39 -12.75
N GLN A 442 15.78 14.70 -14.05
CA GLN A 442 16.94 14.33 -14.87
C GLN A 442 18.27 14.88 -14.33
N SER A 443 18.23 15.97 -13.57
CA SER A 443 19.39 16.60 -12.93
C SER A 443 19.62 16.16 -11.47
N SER A 444 18.88 15.17 -10.97
CA SER A 444 18.97 14.65 -9.59
C SER A 444 18.77 15.71 -8.51
N GLN A 445 17.97 16.75 -8.78
CA GLN A 445 17.63 17.78 -7.79
C GLN A 445 16.45 17.36 -6.92
N ARG A 446 16.38 17.89 -5.69
CA ARG A 446 15.26 17.67 -4.79
C ARG A 446 14.00 18.35 -5.34
N ILE A 447 13.08 17.57 -5.90
CA ILE A 447 11.87 18.06 -6.55
C ILE A 447 10.90 18.77 -5.59
N SER A 448 10.86 18.36 -4.32
CA SER A 448 9.93 18.88 -3.31
C SER A 448 10.04 20.40 -3.09
N LEU A 449 11.22 20.98 -3.37
CA LEU A 449 11.44 22.43 -3.30
C LEU A 449 10.74 23.21 -4.41
N TYR A 450 10.45 22.57 -5.53
CA TYR A 450 9.89 23.19 -6.73
C TYR A 450 8.40 22.92 -6.91
N ILE A 451 7.81 22.08 -6.05
CA ILE A 451 6.37 21.84 -5.99
C ILE A 451 5.70 23.08 -5.39
N GLY A 452 4.68 23.57 -6.10
CA GLY A 452 3.95 24.78 -5.78
C GLY A 452 2.62 24.88 -6.52
N VAL A 453 1.91 25.99 -6.35
CA VAL A 453 0.57 26.19 -6.94
C VAL A 453 0.52 25.97 -8.46
N LYS A 454 1.62 26.24 -9.18
CA LYS A 454 1.68 26.05 -10.64
C LYS A 454 1.87 24.59 -11.06
N SER A 455 2.49 23.74 -10.23
CA SER A 455 2.52 22.29 -10.49
C SER A 455 1.13 21.70 -10.26
N ASP A 456 0.44 22.11 -9.19
CA ASP A 456 -0.94 21.68 -8.93
C ASP A 456 -1.87 22.03 -10.10
N VAL A 457 -1.74 23.24 -10.68
CA VAL A 457 -2.57 23.65 -11.84
C VAL A 457 -2.27 22.80 -13.08
N PHE A 458 -1.03 22.35 -13.29
CA PHE A 458 -0.73 21.44 -14.39
C PHE A 458 -1.41 20.08 -14.18
N GLN A 459 -1.28 19.53 -12.98
CA GLN A 459 -1.92 18.27 -12.60
C GLN A 459 -3.46 18.39 -12.63
N LEU A 460 -4.03 19.57 -12.29
CA LEU A 460 -5.45 19.87 -12.51
C LEU A 460 -5.80 19.78 -13.99
N GLY A 461 -4.95 20.28 -14.88
CA GLY A 461 -5.11 20.11 -16.33
C GLY A 461 -5.21 18.64 -16.73
N MET A 462 -4.42 17.76 -16.12
CA MET A 462 -4.49 16.32 -16.33
C MET A 462 -5.80 15.72 -15.81
N VAL A 463 -6.23 16.07 -14.59
CA VAL A 463 -7.52 15.63 -14.02
C VAL A 463 -8.69 16.06 -14.91
N LEU A 464 -8.69 17.31 -15.37
CA LEU A 464 -9.75 17.83 -16.23
C LEU A 464 -9.75 17.16 -17.61
N TRP A 465 -8.57 16.85 -18.15
CA TRP A 465 -8.44 16.07 -19.38
C TRP A 465 -8.98 14.64 -19.21
N ALA A 466 -8.59 13.97 -18.13
CA ALA A 466 -9.04 12.63 -17.76
C ALA A 466 -10.57 12.56 -17.64
N LEU A 467 -11.17 13.52 -16.92
CA LEU A 467 -12.63 13.66 -16.86
C LEU A 467 -13.22 13.81 -18.27
N ALA A 468 -12.66 14.66 -19.13
CA ALA A 468 -13.20 14.88 -20.47
C ALA A 468 -13.15 13.63 -21.36
N MET A 469 -12.08 12.84 -21.24
CA MET A 469 -11.86 11.62 -22.03
C MET A 469 -12.42 10.35 -21.38
N LYS A 470 -12.82 10.41 -20.11
CA LYS A 470 -13.16 9.23 -19.28
C LYS A 470 -12.00 8.24 -19.23
N GLU A 471 -10.80 8.77 -18.98
CA GLU A 471 -9.55 8.03 -18.89
C GLU A 471 -9.07 8.02 -17.44
N ASP A 472 -8.91 6.84 -16.86
CA ASP A 472 -8.49 6.66 -15.46
C ASP A 472 -6.97 6.64 -15.28
N GLU A 473 -6.19 6.38 -16.34
CA GLU A 473 -4.72 6.36 -16.30
C GLU A 473 -4.08 7.44 -17.21
N PRO A 474 -4.33 8.75 -16.96
CA PRO A 474 -3.82 9.84 -17.81
C PRO A 474 -2.29 9.90 -17.90
N GLU A 475 -1.57 9.39 -16.91
CA GLU A 475 -0.11 9.30 -16.89
C GLU A 475 0.47 8.31 -17.91
N ARG A 476 -0.33 7.34 -18.39
CA ARG A 476 0.10 6.35 -19.40
C ARG A 476 -0.09 6.83 -20.83
N GLN A 477 -0.78 7.95 -21.01
CA GLN A 477 -1.16 8.48 -22.30
C GLN A 477 0.00 9.27 -22.93
N GLU A 478 0.10 9.22 -24.26
CA GLU A 478 1.15 9.96 -24.97
C GLU A 478 1.00 11.47 -24.77
N ARG A 479 2.13 12.14 -24.53
CA ARG A 479 2.19 13.60 -24.39
C ARG A 479 2.43 14.26 -25.75
N PRO A 480 1.85 15.45 -26.01
CA PRO A 480 0.96 16.23 -25.14
C PRO A 480 -0.48 15.69 -25.12
N LEU A 481 -1.18 15.87 -23.99
CA LEU A 481 -2.59 15.51 -23.88
C LEU A 481 -3.45 16.54 -24.65
N THR A 482 -4.16 16.10 -25.70
CA THR A 482 -5.04 16.95 -26.51
C THR A 482 -6.52 16.59 -26.34
N LEU A 483 -7.41 17.55 -26.58
CA LEU A 483 -8.87 17.36 -26.55
C LEU A 483 -9.45 17.53 -27.96
N ASP A 484 -9.26 16.52 -28.81
CA ASP A 484 -9.64 16.59 -30.23
C ASP A 484 -11.10 16.18 -30.51
N THR A 485 -11.86 15.86 -29.47
CA THR A 485 -13.26 15.42 -29.58
C THR A 485 -14.23 16.58 -29.76
N LEU A 486 -15.16 16.47 -30.73
CA LEU A 486 -16.20 17.48 -30.98
C LEU A 486 -17.24 17.56 -29.85
N SER A 487 -17.30 16.55 -28.98
CA SER A 487 -18.25 16.48 -27.86
C SER A 487 -17.88 17.38 -26.67
N VAL A 488 -16.62 17.82 -26.57
CA VAL A 488 -16.15 18.67 -25.47
C VAL A 488 -16.29 20.16 -25.87
N PRO A 489 -16.99 20.99 -25.09
CA PRO A 489 -17.15 22.42 -25.37
C PRO A 489 -15.82 23.19 -25.43
N SER A 490 -15.78 24.21 -26.29
CA SER A 490 -14.58 25.05 -26.51
C SER A 490 -14.08 25.75 -25.23
N TRP A 491 -14.98 26.16 -24.33
CA TRP A 491 -14.61 26.76 -23.05
C TRP A 491 -13.83 25.78 -22.17
N TYR A 492 -14.26 24.52 -22.11
CA TYR A 492 -13.59 23.48 -21.33
C TYR A 492 -12.23 23.14 -21.93
N LYS A 493 -12.15 23.00 -23.26
CA LYS A 493 -10.88 22.82 -23.96
C LYS A 493 -9.89 23.93 -23.63
N THR A 494 -10.36 25.18 -23.64
CA THR A 494 -9.55 26.35 -23.31
C THR A 494 -8.97 26.27 -21.90
N ILE A 495 -9.78 25.85 -20.91
CA ILE A 495 -9.33 25.65 -19.53
C ILE A 495 -8.21 24.61 -19.49
N VAL A 496 -8.45 23.41 -20.04
CA VAL A 496 -7.49 22.30 -20.01
C VAL A 496 -6.18 22.68 -20.69
N THR A 497 -6.23 23.27 -21.90
CA THR A 497 -5.03 23.72 -22.62
C THR A 497 -4.23 24.75 -21.83
N ARG A 498 -4.89 25.69 -21.14
CA ARG A 498 -4.18 26.69 -20.32
C ARG A 498 -3.53 26.07 -19.08
N CYS A 499 -4.19 25.10 -18.44
CA CYS A 499 -3.63 24.36 -17.31
C CYS A 499 -2.39 23.53 -17.72
N LEU A 500 -2.46 22.87 -18.89
CA LEU A 500 -1.39 22.01 -19.42
C LEU A 500 -0.26 22.77 -20.13
N SER A 501 -0.14 24.09 -19.96
CA SER A 501 0.98 24.83 -20.56
C SER A 501 2.33 24.36 -20.01
N ASP A 502 3.31 24.18 -20.89
CA ASP A 502 4.70 23.84 -20.53
C ASP A 502 5.36 24.90 -19.65
N LEU A 503 4.94 26.16 -19.77
CA LEU A 503 5.49 27.27 -19.00
C LEU A 503 4.61 27.54 -17.77
N PRO A 504 5.14 27.41 -16.52
CA PRO A 504 4.36 27.62 -15.30
C PRO A 504 3.69 28.99 -15.19
N ARG A 505 4.29 30.01 -15.82
CA ARG A 505 3.77 31.40 -15.80
C ARG A 505 2.48 31.57 -16.61
N ASP A 506 2.25 30.71 -17.60
CA ASP A 506 1.09 30.81 -18.50
C ASP A 506 -0.14 30.07 -17.95
N ARG A 507 0.09 29.20 -16.95
CA ARG A 507 -0.98 28.50 -16.24
C ARG A 507 -1.76 29.51 -15.39
N PRO A 508 -3.10 29.56 -15.46
CA PRO A 508 -3.91 30.47 -14.64
C PRO A 508 -3.85 30.10 -13.16
N ALA A 509 -4.28 30.99 -12.25
CA ALA A 509 -4.58 30.57 -10.88
C ALA A 509 -5.91 29.80 -10.86
N ALA A 510 -6.10 28.86 -9.93
CA ALA A 510 -7.35 28.09 -9.83
C ALA A 510 -8.58 29.01 -9.65
N ALA A 511 -8.44 30.09 -8.88
CA ALA A 511 -9.47 31.13 -8.70
C ALA A 511 -9.90 31.80 -10.01
N ASP A 512 -8.98 31.96 -10.98
CA ASP A 512 -9.27 32.58 -12.28
C ASP A 512 -9.97 31.61 -13.25
N ILE A 513 -9.91 30.30 -12.97
CA ILE A 513 -10.54 29.26 -13.80
C ILE A 513 -12.02 29.12 -13.45
N LEU A 514 -12.37 29.22 -12.17
CA LEU A 514 -13.72 28.96 -11.67
C LEU A 514 -14.82 29.77 -12.40
N PRO A 515 -14.66 31.09 -12.67
CA PRO A 515 -15.67 31.87 -13.38
C PRO A 515 -15.86 31.48 -14.87
N LEU A 516 -14.99 30.62 -15.41
CA LEU A 516 -15.07 30.14 -16.79
C LEU A 516 -16.04 28.95 -16.95
N PHE A 517 -16.49 28.34 -15.84
CA PHE A 517 -17.53 27.32 -15.87
C PHE A 517 -18.92 27.97 -16.03
N PRO A 518 -19.82 27.37 -16.83
CA PRO A 518 -21.17 27.89 -17.06
C PRO A 518 -22.13 27.70 -15.87
#